data_AF-A0A9E3Y8W2-F1
#
_entry.id   AF-A0A9E3Y8W2-F1
#
_cell.length_a   1.000
_cell.length_b   1.000
_cell.length_c   1.000
_cell.angle_alpha   90.00
_cell.angle_beta   90.00
_cell.angle_gamma   90.00
#
_symmetry.space_group_name_H-M   'P 1'
#
loop_
_entity.id
_entity.type
_entity.pdbx_description
1 polymer ?
#
loop_
_entity_poly.entity_id
_entity_poly.type
_entity_poly.pdbx_seq_one_letter_code
_entity_poly.pdbx_strand_id
1 'polypeptide(L)'
;MRFLFVYETAAGKVRDLLAELLVQDVHVIVARRGELSPRSADQALLEQHSGAEAAACELNRKYRKNVQGFVTFTVEPRKFRAEDRQLRDWLTRRDPAEESPRTWPAPETAFLDAATSPSLCLLSGALDTANRLDESRWAFAAKSADLLRNHADGGSDLGPFREWQANHGVAFAANGRVEYRYRASTRTDRYNRPSQWHLKAGDRTSPELAARIYFTVAELDGRSIVLVAHVGPHPSDGSYSADFGEIELAT
;
A
#
# COMPACT_ATOMS: atom_id res chain seq x y z
N MET A 1 11.29 15.18 2.81
CA MET A 1 10.15 15.05 3.75
C MET A 1 9.39 16.37 3.76
N ARG A 2 8.07 16.30 3.66
CA ARG A 2 7.14 17.43 3.62
C ARG A 2 6.20 17.37 4.83
N PHE A 3 5.57 18.48 5.19
CA PHE A 3 4.68 18.52 6.36
C PHE A 3 3.24 18.88 5.98
N LEU A 4 2.26 18.18 6.55
CA LEU A 4 0.85 18.52 6.42
C LEU A 4 0.26 18.84 7.79
N PHE A 5 -0.09 20.12 7.99
CA PHE A 5 -0.71 20.62 9.21
C PHE A 5 -2.22 20.56 9.10
N VAL A 6 -2.85 19.88 10.05
CA VAL A 6 -4.31 19.68 10.08
C VAL A 6 -4.83 19.73 11.51
N TYR A 7 -6.10 20.07 11.69
CA TYR A 7 -6.76 19.89 12.98
C TYR A 7 -7.07 18.42 13.27
N GLU A 8 -7.17 18.07 14.56
CA GLU A 8 -7.51 16.72 15.03
C GLU A 8 -8.79 16.15 14.40
N THR A 9 -9.75 16.99 14.07
CA THR A 9 -11.01 16.61 13.40
C THR A 9 -10.81 16.07 11.98
N ALA A 10 -9.70 16.40 11.33
CA ALA A 10 -9.34 15.95 9.99
C ALA A 10 -8.30 14.82 9.98
N ALA A 11 -7.64 14.54 11.12
CA ALA A 11 -6.49 13.62 11.18
C ALA A 11 -6.79 12.22 10.62
N GLY A 12 -7.95 11.65 10.94
CA GLY A 12 -8.36 10.34 10.39
C GLY A 12 -8.52 10.37 8.86
N LYS A 13 -9.21 11.38 8.34
CA LYS A 13 -9.45 11.52 6.89
C LYS A 13 -8.17 11.79 6.10
N VAL A 14 -7.21 12.49 6.72
CA VAL A 14 -5.90 12.76 6.12
C VAL A 14 -5.09 11.48 6.00
N ARG A 15 -5.07 10.65 7.06
CA ARG A 15 -4.40 9.34 6.99
C ARG A 15 -5.00 8.45 5.91
N ASP A 16 -6.33 8.42 5.81
CA ASP A 16 -7.03 7.71 4.74
C ASP A 16 -6.60 8.23 3.36
N LEU A 17 -6.52 9.55 3.18
CA LEU A 17 -6.11 10.17 1.90
C LEU A 17 -4.65 9.85 1.56
N LEU A 18 -3.73 9.93 2.52
CA LEU A 18 -2.32 9.59 2.29
C LEU A 18 -2.15 8.11 1.93
N ALA A 19 -2.91 7.22 2.58
CA ALA A 19 -2.93 5.80 2.24
C ALA A 19 -3.53 5.54 0.85
N GLU A 20 -4.63 6.22 0.51
CA GLU A 20 -5.27 6.16 -0.81
C GLU A 20 -4.31 6.60 -1.93
N LEU A 21 -3.54 7.67 -1.69
CA LEU A 21 -2.59 8.26 -2.64
C LEU A 21 -1.19 7.65 -2.57
N LEU A 22 -0.94 6.68 -1.67
CA LEU A 22 0.36 6.05 -1.45
C LEU A 22 1.49 7.04 -1.14
N VAL A 23 1.17 8.13 -0.42
CA VAL A 23 2.12 9.18 -0.04
C VAL A 23 2.86 8.78 1.22
N GLN A 24 4.18 8.66 1.15
CA GLN A 24 5.03 8.20 2.26
C GLN A 24 5.99 9.27 2.77
N ASP A 25 6.17 10.37 2.03
CA ASP A 25 7.15 11.41 2.31
C ASP A 25 6.56 12.63 3.06
N VAL A 26 5.28 12.55 3.45
CA VAL A 26 4.55 13.60 4.18
C VAL A 26 4.34 13.20 5.64
N HIS A 27 4.88 13.99 6.56
CA HIS A 27 4.60 13.88 8.00
C HIS A 27 3.38 14.73 8.38
N VAL A 28 2.41 14.14 9.07
CA VAL A 28 1.17 14.84 9.47
C VAL A 28 1.31 15.40 10.88
N ILE A 29 1.26 16.72 11.00
CA ILE A 29 1.25 17.42 12.29
C ILE A 29 -0.19 17.76 12.64
N VAL A 30 -0.68 17.17 13.72
CA VAL A 30 -2.06 17.32 14.18
C VAL A 30 -2.13 18.41 15.25
N ALA A 31 -2.68 19.57 14.89
CA ALA A 31 -2.99 20.63 15.82
C ALA A 31 -4.27 20.30 16.61
N ARG A 32 -4.29 20.57 17.92
CA ARG A 32 -5.50 20.46 18.74
C ARG A 32 -6.12 21.81 19.03
N ARG A 33 -7.39 21.79 19.45
CA ARG A 33 -8.08 23.03 19.85
C ARG A 33 -7.35 23.69 21.03
N GLY A 34 -6.99 24.97 20.87
CA GLY A 34 -6.32 25.76 21.89
C GLY A 34 -4.80 25.64 21.91
N GLU A 35 -4.21 24.67 21.21
CA GLU A 35 -2.77 24.64 20.99
C GLU A 35 -2.35 25.80 20.06
N LEU A 36 -1.21 26.41 20.39
CA LEU A 36 -0.63 27.52 19.61
C LEU A 36 0.71 27.13 18.98
N SER A 37 1.21 25.92 19.22
CA SER A 37 2.47 25.42 18.67
C SER A 37 2.44 23.89 18.58
N PRO A 38 3.32 23.29 17.77
CA PRO A 38 3.55 21.85 17.76
C PRO A 38 4.01 21.33 19.12
N ARG A 39 3.85 20.03 19.33
CA ARG A 39 4.41 19.33 20.49
C ARG A 39 5.91 19.18 20.34
N SER A 40 6.62 18.95 21.44
CA SER A 40 8.08 18.86 21.45
C SER A 40 8.66 17.88 20.42
N ALA A 41 8.00 16.74 20.18
CA ALA A 41 8.43 15.76 19.17
C ALA A 41 8.28 16.29 17.73
N ASP A 42 7.14 16.90 17.40
CA ASP A 42 6.91 17.49 16.08
C ASP A 42 7.80 18.73 15.87
N GLN A 43 8.05 19.50 16.92
CA GLN A 43 8.94 20.66 16.87
C GLN A 43 10.39 20.23 16.58
N ALA A 44 10.90 19.19 17.26
CA ALA A 44 12.24 18.67 16.97
C ALA A 44 12.36 18.19 15.51
N LEU A 45 11.32 17.56 14.97
CA LEU A 45 11.26 17.17 13.55
C LEU A 45 11.29 18.39 12.61
N LEU A 46 10.53 19.44 12.94
CA LEU A 46 10.51 20.68 12.17
C LEU A 46 11.87 21.40 12.20
N GLU A 47 12.56 21.38 13.33
CA GLU A 47 13.92 21.93 13.48
C GLU A 47 14.95 21.14 12.66
N GLN A 48 14.86 19.80 12.66
CA GLN A 48 15.71 18.94 11.83
C GLN A 48 15.50 19.13 10.33
N HIS A 49 14.27 19.48 9.93
CA HIS A 49 13.88 19.67 8.54
C HIS A 49 13.50 21.13 8.24
N SER A 50 14.28 22.07 8.78
CA SER A 50 14.06 23.50 8.58
C SER A 50 14.07 23.87 7.09
N GLY A 51 13.07 24.66 6.66
CA GLY A 51 12.85 25.05 5.28
C GLY A 51 12.00 24.09 4.47
N ALA A 52 11.57 22.95 5.03
CA ALA A 52 10.75 21.97 4.33
C ALA A 52 9.44 22.58 3.80
N GLU A 53 8.97 22.06 2.67
CA GLU A 53 7.65 22.41 2.15
C GLU A 53 6.55 21.89 3.08
N ALA A 54 5.51 22.70 3.22
CA ALA A 54 4.33 22.35 4.01
C ALA A 54 3.03 22.74 3.34
N ALA A 55 1.99 21.98 3.66
CA ALA A 55 0.61 22.36 3.43
C ALA A 55 -0.12 22.56 4.77
N ALA A 56 -1.08 23.47 4.81
CA ALA A 56 -1.90 23.73 5.99
C ALA A 56 -3.38 23.75 5.65
N CYS A 57 -4.15 22.84 6.26
CA CYS A 57 -5.61 22.84 6.17
C CYS A 57 -6.19 23.41 7.46
N GLU A 58 -6.90 24.55 7.34
CA GLU A 58 -7.65 25.14 8.45
C GLU A 58 -6.80 25.49 9.69
N LEU A 59 -5.54 25.92 9.55
CA LEU A 59 -4.67 26.16 10.70
C LEU A 59 -4.94 27.51 11.40
N ASN A 60 -4.88 27.55 12.74
CA ASN A 60 -4.99 28.82 13.49
C ASN A 60 -3.88 29.80 13.09
N ARG A 61 -4.23 31.09 12.92
CA ARG A 61 -3.26 32.15 12.59
C ARG A 61 -2.07 32.24 13.54
N LYS A 62 -2.29 32.10 14.86
CA LYS A 62 -1.22 32.13 15.87
C LYS A 62 -0.33 30.88 15.76
N TYR A 63 -0.94 29.71 15.58
CA TYR A 63 -0.20 28.47 15.36
C TYR A 63 0.68 28.57 14.12
N ARG A 64 0.10 29.00 13.01
CA ARG A 64 0.82 29.24 11.75
C ARG A 64 2.02 30.17 11.94
N LYS A 65 1.83 31.29 12.64
CA LYS A 65 2.92 32.25 12.91
C LYS A 65 4.08 31.60 13.68
N ASN A 66 3.80 30.65 14.56
CA ASN A 66 4.81 29.96 15.34
C ASN A 66 5.57 28.88 14.54
N VAL A 67 5.00 28.39 13.43
CA VAL A 67 5.64 27.35 12.60
C VAL A 67 6.23 27.86 11.29
N GLN A 68 5.85 29.05 10.83
CA GLN A 68 6.36 29.63 9.58
C GLN A 68 7.88 29.86 9.55
N GLY A 69 8.54 29.83 10.72
CA GLY A 69 10.00 29.90 10.82
C GLY A 69 10.71 28.58 10.50
N PHE A 70 9.98 27.47 10.49
CA PHE A 70 10.52 26.14 10.22
C PHE A 70 10.15 25.60 8.83
N VAL A 71 9.04 26.06 8.25
CA VAL A 71 8.51 25.49 6.99
C VAL A 71 8.03 26.58 6.04
N THR A 72 8.01 26.23 4.75
CA THR A 72 7.43 27.08 3.71
C THR A 72 6.06 26.54 3.32
N PHE A 73 5.00 27.29 3.59
CA PHE A 73 3.65 26.92 3.18
C PHE A 73 3.44 27.16 1.68
N THR A 74 3.18 26.10 0.93
CA THR A 74 2.98 26.15 -0.54
C THR A 74 1.53 25.88 -0.95
N VAL A 75 0.76 25.16 -0.12
CA VAL A 75 -0.67 24.90 -0.32
C VAL A 75 -1.47 25.09 0.97
N GLU A 76 -2.52 25.92 0.91
CA GLU A 76 -3.27 26.32 2.11
C GLU A 76 -4.79 26.35 1.91
N PRO A 77 -5.44 25.18 1.82
CA PRO A 77 -6.89 25.10 1.72
C PRO A 77 -7.54 25.64 3.00
N ARG A 78 -8.65 26.39 2.83
CA ARG A 78 -9.39 26.94 3.97
C ARG A 78 -9.95 25.87 4.91
N LYS A 79 -10.27 24.70 4.37
CA LYS A 79 -10.76 23.51 5.09
C LYS A 79 -10.13 22.29 4.47
N PHE A 80 -9.96 21.24 5.28
CA PHE A 80 -9.61 19.94 4.72
C PHE A 80 -10.80 19.37 3.94
N ARG A 81 -10.58 19.06 2.66
CA ARG A 81 -11.47 18.29 1.80
C ARG A 81 -10.62 17.25 1.07
N ALA A 82 -11.05 15.99 1.08
CA ALA A 82 -10.26 14.93 0.47
C ALA A 82 -10.14 15.13 -1.05
N GLU A 83 -11.21 15.64 -1.66
CA GLU A 83 -11.35 15.97 -3.07
C GLU A 83 -10.72 17.32 -3.49
N ASP A 84 -10.04 18.02 -2.57
CA ASP A 84 -9.38 19.29 -2.91
C ASP A 84 -8.24 19.05 -3.91
N ARG A 85 -8.41 19.55 -5.13
CA ARG A 85 -7.46 19.33 -6.23
C ARG A 85 -6.08 19.88 -5.92
N GLN A 86 -5.99 21.07 -5.32
CA GLN A 86 -4.70 21.69 -5.01
C GLN A 86 -3.92 20.89 -3.97
N LEU A 87 -4.62 20.38 -2.95
CA LEU A 87 -4.01 19.51 -1.95
C LEU A 87 -3.56 18.18 -2.56
N ARG A 88 -4.40 17.55 -3.40
CA ARG A 88 -4.04 16.27 -4.05
C ARG A 88 -2.87 16.43 -5.02
N ASP A 89 -2.86 17.48 -5.82
CA ASP A 89 -1.76 17.81 -6.73
C ASP A 89 -0.47 18.05 -5.94
N TRP A 90 -0.55 18.77 -4.80
CA TRP A 90 0.61 18.93 -3.93
C TRP A 90 1.07 17.60 -3.33
N LEU A 91 0.18 16.81 -2.74
CA LEU A 91 0.50 15.51 -2.13
C LEU A 91 1.16 14.54 -3.11
N THR A 92 0.72 14.55 -4.37
CA THR A 92 1.22 13.67 -5.44
C THR A 92 2.34 14.29 -6.28
N ARG A 93 2.69 15.56 -6.05
CA ARG A 93 3.81 16.24 -6.71
C ARG A 93 5.10 15.51 -6.37
N ARG A 94 5.82 15.05 -7.40
CA ARG A 94 7.15 14.45 -7.27
C ARG A 94 8.20 15.55 -7.13
N ASP A 95 9.17 15.32 -6.25
CA ASP A 95 10.33 16.20 -6.10
C ASP A 95 11.20 16.11 -7.37
N PRO A 96 11.53 17.23 -8.04
CA PRO A 96 12.42 17.22 -9.20
C PRO A 96 13.81 16.63 -8.92
N ALA A 97 14.26 16.64 -7.66
CA ALA A 97 15.53 16.02 -7.27
C ALA A 97 15.48 14.48 -7.21
N GLU A 98 14.29 13.87 -7.25
CA GLU A 98 14.06 12.42 -7.36
C GLU A 98 13.84 11.98 -8.82
N GLU A 99 14.27 12.78 -9.81
CA GLU A 99 14.25 12.46 -11.26
C GLU A 99 15.24 11.36 -11.67
N SER A 100 15.15 10.20 -11.03
CA SER A 100 15.11 8.98 -11.82
C SER A 100 13.69 8.47 -11.65
N PRO A 101 12.84 8.44 -12.70
CA PRO A 101 11.55 7.81 -12.55
C PRO A 101 11.83 6.40 -12.04
N ARG A 102 11.40 6.09 -10.81
CA ARG A 102 11.19 4.70 -10.43
C ARG A 102 10.08 4.22 -11.37
N THR A 103 10.49 3.77 -12.54
CA THR A 103 9.65 3.02 -13.45
C THR A 103 9.44 1.70 -12.75
N TRP A 104 8.31 1.59 -12.07
CA TRP A 104 7.88 0.30 -11.56
C TRP A 104 7.67 -0.61 -12.75
N PRO A 105 8.11 -1.88 -12.69
CA PRO A 105 7.78 -2.84 -13.74
C PRO A 105 6.26 -2.93 -13.88
N ALA A 106 5.81 -3.30 -15.07
CA ALA A 106 4.40 -3.65 -15.25
C ALA A 106 4.01 -4.73 -14.22
N PRO A 107 2.79 -4.71 -13.65
CA PRO A 107 2.37 -5.66 -12.63
C PRO A 107 2.59 -7.13 -13.04
N GLU A 108 2.31 -7.47 -14.30
CA GLU A 108 2.58 -8.80 -14.84
C GLU A 108 4.07 -9.16 -14.75
N THR A 109 4.96 -8.29 -15.23
CA THR A 109 6.41 -8.49 -15.18
C THR A 109 6.89 -8.70 -13.74
N ALA A 110 6.42 -7.87 -12.81
CA ALA A 110 6.82 -7.99 -11.39
C ALA A 110 6.46 -9.36 -10.80
N PHE A 111 5.26 -9.87 -11.11
CA PHE A 111 4.80 -11.16 -10.60
C PHE A 111 5.44 -12.35 -11.33
N LEU A 112 5.73 -12.24 -12.62
CA LEU A 112 6.50 -13.24 -13.35
C LEU A 112 7.93 -13.35 -12.79
N ASP A 113 8.58 -12.21 -12.53
CA ASP A 113 9.90 -12.19 -11.89
C ASP A 113 9.85 -12.78 -10.48
N ALA A 114 8.81 -12.47 -9.70
CA ALA A 114 8.61 -13.04 -8.36
C ALA A 114 8.39 -14.57 -8.40
N ALA A 115 7.67 -15.06 -9.41
CA ALA A 115 7.38 -16.48 -9.63
C ALA A 115 8.59 -17.29 -10.15
N THR A 116 9.75 -16.66 -10.32
CA THR A 116 11.01 -17.40 -10.47
C THR A 116 11.44 -18.10 -9.17
N SER A 117 10.88 -17.68 -8.02
CA SER A 117 10.97 -18.47 -6.78
C SER A 117 10.14 -19.75 -6.90
N PRO A 118 10.70 -20.92 -6.56
CA PRO A 118 9.96 -22.18 -6.58
C PRO A 118 8.86 -22.25 -5.51
N SER A 119 8.87 -21.35 -4.53
CA SER A 119 7.88 -21.29 -3.45
C SER A 119 6.75 -20.30 -3.74
N LEU A 120 6.75 -19.61 -4.89
CA LEU A 120 5.66 -18.72 -5.30
C LEU A 120 5.04 -19.23 -6.61
N CYS A 121 3.79 -19.69 -6.54
CA CYS A 121 3.07 -20.19 -7.70
C CYS A 121 1.96 -19.22 -8.13
N LEU A 122 1.88 -19.00 -9.44
CA LEU A 122 0.80 -18.24 -10.07
C LEU A 122 -0.24 -19.20 -10.65
N LEU A 123 -1.52 -18.95 -10.40
CA LEU A 123 -2.59 -19.67 -11.09
C LEU A 123 -2.55 -19.33 -12.58
N SER A 124 -2.90 -20.28 -13.45
CA SER A 124 -3.15 -19.95 -14.86
C SER A 124 -4.22 -18.86 -14.96
N GLY A 125 -3.90 -17.77 -15.66
CA GLY A 125 -4.77 -16.59 -15.78
C GLY A 125 -4.71 -15.61 -14.60
N ALA A 126 -3.88 -15.86 -13.56
CA ALA A 126 -3.76 -14.95 -12.41
C ALA A 126 -3.37 -13.51 -12.81
N LEU A 127 -2.68 -13.35 -13.94
CA LEU A 127 -2.16 -12.08 -14.43
C LEU A 127 -2.95 -11.48 -15.61
N ASP A 128 -4.04 -12.12 -16.07
CA ASP A 128 -4.81 -11.71 -17.27
C ASP A 128 -5.29 -10.25 -17.22
N THR A 129 -5.44 -9.72 -16.00
CA THR A 129 -5.89 -8.33 -15.76
C THR A 129 -4.87 -7.50 -15.00
N ALA A 130 -3.67 -8.01 -14.73
CA ALA A 130 -2.67 -7.35 -13.89
C ALA A 130 -2.26 -5.98 -14.44
N ASN A 131 -1.97 -5.90 -15.74
CA ASN A 131 -1.58 -4.64 -16.39
C ASN A 131 -2.77 -3.68 -16.64
N ARG A 132 -4.00 -4.07 -16.30
CA ARG A 132 -5.16 -3.15 -16.30
C ARG A 132 -5.21 -2.28 -15.05
N LEU A 133 -4.35 -2.55 -14.06
CA LEU A 133 -4.16 -1.63 -12.94
C LEU A 133 -3.68 -0.27 -13.45
N ASP A 134 -4.30 0.78 -12.92
CA ASP A 134 -3.82 2.14 -13.10
C ASP A 134 -2.33 2.25 -12.73
N GLU A 135 -1.55 3.01 -13.50
CA GLU A 135 -0.10 3.14 -13.32
C GLU A 135 0.28 3.64 -11.91
N SER A 136 -0.59 4.42 -11.26
CA SER A 136 -0.39 4.84 -9.86
C SER A 136 -0.34 3.66 -8.88
N ARG A 137 -0.77 2.46 -9.29
CA ARG A 137 -0.79 1.23 -8.50
C ARG A 137 0.35 0.27 -8.81
N TRP A 138 1.18 0.54 -9.81
CA TRP A 138 2.29 -0.35 -10.17
C TRP A 138 3.33 -0.47 -9.05
N ALA A 139 3.54 0.60 -8.28
CA ALA A 139 4.36 0.57 -7.07
C ALA A 139 3.83 -0.44 -6.03
N PHE A 140 2.52 -0.49 -5.83
CA PHE A 140 1.88 -1.44 -4.92
C PHE A 140 2.04 -2.88 -5.44
N ALA A 141 1.82 -3.10 -6.74
CA ALA A 141 1.96 -4.43 -7.35
C ALA A 141 3.40 -4.96 -7.23
N ALA A 142 4.39 -4.14 -7.58
CA ALA A 142 5.80 -4.51 -7.50
C ALA A 142 6.24 -4.83 -6.06
N LYS A 143 5.93 -3.96 -5.10
CA LYS A 143 6.22 -4.21 -3.67
C LYS A 143 5.55 -5.48 -3.15
N SER A 144 4.30 -5.71 -3.57
CA SER A 144 3.56 -6.91 -3.17
C SER A 144 4.18 -8.19 -3.73
N ALA A 145 4.61 -8.18 -4.99
CA ALA A 145 5.30 -9.31 -5.62
C ALA A 145 6.61 -9.64 -4.87
N ASP A 146 7.41 -8.62 -4.57
CA ASP A 146 8.66 -8.78 -3.80
C ASP A 146 8.41 -9.32 -2.39
N LEU A 147 7.43 -8.77 -1.66
CA LEU A 147 7.10 -9.23 -0.30
C LEU A 147 6.59 -10.67 -0.30
N LEU A 148 5.75 -11.03 -1.26
CA LEU A 148 5.24 -12.39 -1.38
C LEU A 148 6.35 -13.38 -1.73
N ARG A 149 7.27 -13.03 -2.65
CA ARG A 149 8.46 -13.85 -2.94
C ARG A 149 9.32 -14.02 -1.69
N ASN A 150 9.67 -12.92 -1.03
CA ASN A 150 10.52 -12.96 0.16
C ASN A 150 9.87 -13.77 1.29
N HIS A 151 8.54 -13.69 1.44
CA HIS A 151 7.80 -14.53 2.39
C HIS A 151 7.88 -16.02 2.01
N ALA A 152 7.71 -16.34 0.74
CA ALA A 152 7.79 -17.70 0.21
C ALA A 152 9.18 -18.33 0.38
N ASP A 153 10.24 -17.52 0.23
CA ASP A 153 11.63 -17.96 0.37
C ASP A 153 12.10 -18.07 1.83
N GLY A 154 11.20 -17.88 2.80
CA GLY A 154 11.54 -17.93 4.22
C GLY A 154 12.39 -16.74 4.68
N GLY A 155 12.30 -15.61 3.98
CA GLY A 155 13.00 -14.37 4.31
C GLY A 155 12.69 -13.96 5.76
N SER A 156 13.74 -13.91 6.57
CA SER A 156 13.65 -13.50 7.97
C SER A 156 13.31 -12.01 8.04
N ASP A 157 12.28 -11.70 8.82
CA ASP A 157 11.93 -10.34 9.31
C ASP A 157 10.95 -9.49 8.47
N LEU A 158 9.96 -10.10 7.80
CA LEU A 158 8.84 -9.33 7.22
C LEU A 158 7.76 -8.94 8.24
N GLY A 159 7.73 -9.59 9.40
CA GLY A 159 6.64 -9.49 10.38
C GLY A 159 5.33 -10.15 9.89
N PRO A 160 4.29 -10.20 10.75
CA PRO A 160 2.99 -10.74 10.38
C PRO A 160 2.32 -9.88 9.30
N PHE A 161 1.50 -10.48 8.43
CA PHE A 161 0.83 -9.76 7.32
C PHE A 161 0.08 -8.49 7.76
N ARG A 162 -0.48 -8.47 8.98
CA ARG A 162 -1.19 -7.31 9.55
C ARG A 162 -0.30 -6.08 9.72
N GLU A 163 1.00 -6.26 9.83
CA GLU A 163 1.99 -5.20 10.01
C GLU A 163 2.61 -4.73 8.69
N TRP A 164 2.35 -5.43 7.57
CA TRP A 164 2.95 -5.08 6.28
C TRP A 164 2.59 -3.68 5.78
N GLN A 165 1.43 -3.15 6.17
CA GLN A 165 1.09 -1.77 5.85
C GLN A 165 2.02 -0.78 6.55
N ALA A 166 2.29 -1.01 7.84
CA ALA A 166 3.13 -0.11 8.63
C ALA A 166 4.60 -0.23 8.24
N ASN A 167 5.06 -1.45 7.98
CA ASN A 167 6.47 -1.74 7.75
C ASN A 167 6.88 -1.57 6.27
N HIS A 168 5.98 -1.89 5.34
CA HIS A 168 6.31 -2.00 3.91
C HIS A 168 5.37 -1.20 2.99
N GLY A 169 4.33 -0.58 3.54
CA GLY A 169 3.35 0.21 2.79
C GLY A 169 2.42 -0.62 1.90
N VAL A 170 2.21 -1.90 2.23
CA VAL A 170 1.31 -2.81 1.50
C VAL A 170 0.18 -3.26 2.42
N ALA A 171 -1.05 -2.89 2.08
CA ALA A 171 -2.19 -3.16 2.96
C ALA A 171 -2.68 -4.60 2.81
N PHE A 172 -2.85 -5.26 3.96
CA PHE A 172 -3.43 -6.58 4.09
C PHE A 172 -4.84 -6.47 4.68
N ALA A 173 -5.82 -7.17 4.10
CA ALA A 173 -7.20 -7.08 4.54
C ALA A 173 -7.95 -8.42 4.42
N ALA A 174 -9.02 -8.53 5.20
CA ALA A 174 -9.98 -9.60 5.06
C ALA A 174 -10.73 -9.49 3.73
N ASN A 175 -11.05 -10.63 3.15
CA ASN A 175 -11.92 -10.74 2.00
C ASN A 175 -13.32 -10.24 2.33
N GLY A 176 -13.91 -9.48 1.40
CA GLY A 176 -15.29 -9.04 1.46
C GLY A 176 -16.20 -10.09 0.81
N ARG A 177 -16.76 -9.74 -0.35
CA ARG A 177 -17.68 -10.57 -1.13
C ARG A 177 -17.01 -11.44 -2.19
N VAL A 178 -15.68 -11.49 -2.17
CA VAL A 178 -14.86 -12.28 -3.08
C VAL A 178 -14.18 -13.35 -2.26
N GLU A 179 -14.44 -14.62 -2.57
CA GLU A 179 -13.82 -15.75 -1.90
C GLU A 179 -13.12 -16.64 -2.92
N TYR A 180 -11.90 -17.08 -2.61
CA TYR A 180 -11.18 -18.06 -3.41
C TYR A 180 -11.00 -19.34 -2.58
N ARG A 181 -11.39 -20.49 -3.15
CA ARG A 181 -11.03 -21.80 -2.64
C ARG A 181 -9.80 -22.31 -3.39
N TYR A 182 -8.70 -22.46 -2.65
CA TYR A 182 -7.41 -22.87 -3.19
C TYR A 182 -7.25 -24.37 -3.10
N ARG A 183 -6.78 -24.96 -4.19
CA ARG A 183 -6.42 -26.38 -4.31
C ARG A 183 -5.02 -26.47 -4.88
N ALA A 184 -4.17 -27.23 -4.20
CA ALA A 184 -2.82 -27.55 -4.62
C ALA A 184 -2.44 -28.90 -4.03
N SER A 185 -1.54 -29.62 -4.67
CA SER A 185 -0.99 -30.86 -4.14
C SER A 185 0.47 -31.01 -4.48
N THR A 186 1.16 -31.82 -3.71
CA THR A 186 2.43 -32.43 -4.10
C THR A 186 2.18 -33.93 -4.32
N ARG A 187 3.24 -34.70 -4.53
CA ARG A 187 3.15 -36.17 -4.59
C ARG A 187 2.62 -36.79 -3.29
N THR A 188 2.85 -36.15 -2.15
CA THR A 188 2.58 -36.71 -0.80
C THR A 188 1.58 -35.94 0.03
N ASP A 189 1.29 -34.68 -0.31
CA ASP A 189 0.43 -33.79 0.48
C ASP A 189 -0.59 -33.03 -0.39
N ARG A 190 -1.66 -32.55 0.23
CA ARG A 190 -2.75 -31.84 -0.44
C ARG A 190 -3.24 -30.67 0.39
N TYR A 191 -3.40 -29.54 -0.28
CA TYR A 191 -3.99 -28.32 0.25
C TYR A 191 -5.37 -28.10 -0.38
N ASN A 192 -6.40 -27.91 0.45
CA ASN A 192 -7.74 -27.56 0.00
C ASN A 192 -8.43 -26.68 1.05
N ARG A 193 -8.23 -25.37 0.98
CA ARG A 193 -8.77 -24.40 1.95
C ARG A 193 -9.19 -23.10 1.27
N PRO A 194 -10.21 -22.39 1.80
CA PRO A 194 -10.47 -21.02 1.38
C PRO A 194 -9.39 -20.08 1.93
N SER A 195 -9.09 -19.00 1.19
CA SER A 195 -8.39 -17.85 1.76
C SER A 195 -9.40 -16.80 2.19
N GLN A 196 -9.14 -16.18 3.34
CA GLN A 196 -9.94 -15.10 3.88
C GLN A 196 -9.25 -13.74 3.72
N TRP A 197 -8.15 -13.66 2.98
CA TRP A 197 -7.32 -12.45 2.94
C TRP A 197 -6.82 -12.11 1.53
N HIS A 198 -6.45 -10.84 1.35
CA HIS A 198 -5.83 -10.31 0.14
C HIS A 198 -4.97 -9.07 0.46
N LEU A 199 -4.12 -8.68 -0.49
CA LEU A 199 -3.45 -7.38 -0.49
C LEU A 199 -4.27 -6.37 -1.29
N LYS A 200 -4.27 -5.11 -0.87
CA LYS A 200 -5.10 -4.07 -1.48
C LYS A 200 -4.42 -2.70 -1.57
N ALA A 201 -4.81 -1.95 -2.59
CA ALA A 201 -4.63 -0.49 -2.66
C ALA A 201 -5.86 0.14 -3.35
N GLY A 202 -6.04 1.46 -3.17
CA GLY A 202 -7.19 2.18 -3.71
C GLY A 202 -8.47 1.88 -2.92
N ASP A 203 -8.51 2.27 -1.66
CA ASP A 203 -9.76 2.26 -0.91
C ASP A 203 -10.66 3.41 -1.31
N ARG A 204 -11.97 3.17 -1.30
CA ARG A 204 -13.01 4.13 -1.73
C ARG A 204 -12.91 4.59 -3.19
N THR A 205 -12.16 3.88 -4.02
CA THR A 205 -12.18 4.05 -5.48
C THR A 205 -13.18 3.10 -6.12
N SER A 206 -13.45 3.28 -7.42
CA SER A 206 -14.22 2.28 -8.17
C SER A 206 -13.48 0.94 -8.22
N PRO A 207 -14.18 -0.18 -8.48
CA PRO A 207 -13.57 -1.51 -8.60
C PRO A 207 -12.39 -1.55 -9.60
N GLU A 208 -12.49 -0.82 -10.70
CA GLU A 208 -11.48 -0.75 -11.76
C GLU A 208 -10.18 -0.09 -11.30
N LEU A 209 -10.29 0.85 -10.35
CA LEU A 209 -9.16 1.61 -9.79
C LEU A 209 -8.61 1.00 -8.49
N ALA A 210 -9.31 0.00 -7.94
CA ALA A 210 -8.95 -0.69 -6.72
C ALA A 210 -8.04 -1.88 -7.05
N ALA A 211 -6.78 -1.84 -6.65
CA ALA A 211 -5.85 -2.94 -6.87
C ALA A 211 -6.05 -4.06 -5.84
N ARG A 212 -6.13 -5.31 -6.28
CA ARG A 212 -6.32 -6.49 -5.42
C ARG A 212 -5.36 -7.61 -5.83
N ILE A 213 -4.75 -8.24 -4.84
CA ILE A 213 -3.91 -9.43 -5.01
C ILE A 213 -4.47 -10.50 -4.07
N TYR A 214 -5.12 -11.51 -4.63
CA TYR A 214 -5.67 -12.63 -3.86
C TYR A 214 -4.64 -13.75 -3.82
N PHE A 215 -4.29 -14.16 -2.59
CA PHE A 215 -3.31 -15.21 -2.37
C PHE A 215 -3.64 -16.04 -1.12
N THR A 216 -2.94 -17.16 -0.96
CA THR A 216 -2.85 -17.90 0.30
C THR A 216 -1.43 -18.40 0.51
N VAL A 217 -1.13 -18.82 1.75
CA VAL A 217 0.06 -19.58 2.10
C VAL A 217 -0.35 -21.01 2.39
N ALA A 218 0.20 -21.94 1.62
CA ALA A 218 -0.03 -23.37 1.75
C ALA A 218 1.21 -24.02 2.36
N GLU A 219 1.03 -24.71 3.49
CA GLU A 219 2.03 -25.63 4.01
C GLU A 219 1.83 -26.97 3.31
N LEU A 220 2.81 -27.38 2.51
CA LEU A 220 2.82 -28.63 1.75
C LEU A 220 4.18 -29.31 1.92
N ASP A 221 4.20 -30.57 2.37
CA ASP A 221 5.42 -31.33 2.68
C ASP A 221 6.42 -30.57 3.58
N GLY A 222 5.89 -29.78 4.53
CA GLY A 222 6.70 -28.99 5.46
C GLY A 222 7.36 -27.75 4.85
N ARG A 223 6.95 -27.34 3.65
CA ARG A 223 7.37 -26.08 3.01
C ARG A 223 6.19 -25.12 2.90
N SER A 224 6.50 -23.85 3.10
CA SER A 224 5.55 -22.75 2.90
C SER A 224 5.56 -22.33 1.44
N ILE A 225 4.39 -22.40 0.78
CA ILE A 225 4.22 -22.05 -0.63
C ILE A 225 3.19 -20.93 -0.74
N VAL A 226 3.54 -19.84 -1.38
CA VAL A 226 2.62 -18.75 -1.72
C VAL A 226 1.89 -19.10 -3.01
N LEU A 227 0.57 -19.16 -2.95
CA LEU A 227 -0.30 -19.42 -4.09
C LEU A 227 -1.07 -18.16 -4.43
N VAL A 228 -0.82 -17.56 -5.60
CA VAL A 228 -1.46 -16.31 -6.05
C VAL A 228 -2.52 -16.62 -7.10
N ALA A 229 -3.79 -16.32 -6.78
CA ALA A 229 -4.92 -16.62 -7.64
C ALA A 229 -5.30 -15.47 -8.59
N HIS A 230 -5.02 -14.23 -8.21
CA HIS A 230 -5.40 -13.04 -8.99
C HIS A 230 -4.53 -11.84 -8.65
N VAL A 231 -4.09 -11.12 -9.69
CA VAL A 231 -3.46 -9.80 -9.62
C VAL A 231 -4.19 -8.90 -10.61
N GLY A 232 -4.76 -7.81 -10.13
CA GLY A 232 -5.43 -6.86 -11.01
C GLY A 232 -6.43 -5.97 -10.28
N PRO A 233 -7.32 -5.29 -11.04
CA PRO A 233 -8.46 -4.59 -10.46
C PRO A 233 -9.32 -5.51 -9.59
N HIS A 234 -10.20 -4.93 -8.77
CA HIS A 234 -11.11 -5.69 -7.95
C HIS A 234 -12.00 -6.57 -8.85
N PRO A 235 -12.01 -7.91 -8.67
CA PRO A 235 -12.84 -8.80 -9.47
C PRO A 235 -14.32 -8.60 -9.12
N SER A 236 -15.22 -9.21 -9.90
CA SER A 236 -16.64 -9.23 -9.54
C SER A 236 -16.86 -9.95 -8.20
N ASP A 237 -17.94 -9.60 -7.50
CA ASP A 237 -18.35 -10.33 -6.29
C ASP A 237 -18.65 -11.80 -6.65
N GLY A 238 -18.23 -12.74 -5.80
CA GLY A 238 -18.47 -14.17 -6.03
C GLY A 238 -17.48 -15.11 -5.36
N SER A 239 -17.70 -16.40 -5.59
CA SER A 239 -16.81 -17.48 -5.16
C SER A 239 -16.07 -18.04 -6.36
N TYR A 240 -14.76 -18.16 -6.23
CA TYR A 240 -13.83 -18.59 -7.26
C TYR A 240 -13.10 -19.86 -6.83
N SER A 241 -12.70 -20.67 -7.79
CA SER A 241 -11.83 -21.83 -7.57
C SER A 241 -10.46 -21.53 -8.14
N ALA A 242 -9.41 -21.69 -7.33
CA ALA A 242 -8.03 -21.58 -7.76
C ALA A 242 -7.37 -22.96 -7.61
N ASP A 243 -7.27 -23.70 -8.71
CA ASP A 243 -6.68 -25.03 -8.75
C ASP A 243 -5.30 -24.96 -9.40
N PHE A 244 -4.25 -25.13 -8.59
CA PHE A 244 -2.86 -25.09 -9.00
C PHE A 244 -2.35 -26.47 -9.44
N GLY A 245 -3.16 -27.53 -9.30
CA GLY A 245 -2.76 -28.89 -9.63
C GLY A 245 -1.63 -29.41 -8.74
N GLU A 246 -0.78 -30.28 -9.32
CA GLU A 246 0.40 -30.81 -8.66
C GLU A 246 1.59 -29.85 -8.83
N ILE A 247 2.18 -29.44 -7.71
CA ILE A 247 3.33 -28.55 -7.62
C ILE A 247 4.57 -29.42 -7.41
N GLU A 248 5.54 -29.30 -8.31
CA GLU A 248 6.84 -29.93 -8.16
C GLU A 248 7.71 -29.09 -7.22
N LEU A 249 7.99 -29.64 -6.03
CA LEU A 249 8.92 -29.04 -5.10
C LEU A 249 10.36 -29.36 -5.55
N ALA A 250 11.13 -28.32 -5.87
CA ALA A 250 12.56 -28.47 -6.12
C ALA A 250 13.24 -29.10 -4.89
N THR A 251 13.86 -30.27 -5.05
CA THR A 251 14.56 -30.97 -3.95
C THR A 251 15.68 -30.13 -3.37
#